data_AF-A0A1S3D2N0-F1
#
_entry.id   AF-A0A1S3D2N0-F1
#
_cell.length_a   1.000
_cell.length_b   1.000
_cell.length_c   1.000
_cell.angle_alpha   90.00
_cell.angle_beta   90.00
_cell.angle_gamma   90.00
#
_symmetry.space_group_name_H-M   'P 1'
#
loop_
_entity.id
_entity.type
_entity.pdbx_description
1 polymer ?
#
loop_
_entity_poly.entity_id
_entity_poly.type
_entity_poly.pdbx_seq_one_letter_code
_entity_poly.pdbx_strand_id
1 'polypeptide(L)'
;MPVPDLNEEITKKVWFIKITTVKVTTQGGHITDLRSLRRQGNTTLTKHGDIYRFQSILGFENLAVIYPHYTVKALYITKSGAIKAVVEDNQFLLDFHLKKNKKECKLLFNSLKFLNFKHIDVTISGGWWSGLDWAWSRIVTLIINKFRNNIKIQLEKKLSTTISKLLADSEKTFCKLIG
;
A
#
# COMPACT_ATOMS: atom_id res chain seq x y z
N MET A 1 -1.64 -2.97 9.90
CA MET A 1 -0.25 -3.45 9.70
C MET A 1 0.71 -2.34 10.08
N PRO A 2 1.71 -2.54 10.94
CA PRO A 2 2.60 -1.45 11.37
C PRO A 2 3.41 -0.90 10.18
N VAL A 3 3.69 0.39 10.20
CA VAL A 3 4.52 1.11 9.23
C VAL A 3 5.65 1.80 9.99
N PRO A 4 6.91 1.69 9.54
CA PRO A 4 8.03 2.32 10.21
C PRO A 4 7.85 3.84 10.34
N ASP A 5 8.27 4.36 11.48
CA ASP A 5 8.28 5.78 11.77
C ASP A 5 9.25 6.54 10.86
N LEU A 6 8.94 7.81 10.61
CA LEU A 6 9.76 8.77 9.91
C LEU A 6 10.53 9.60 10.95
N ASN A 7 11.82 9.82 10.71
CA ASN A 7 12.64 10.73 11.48
C ASN A 7 13.59 11.42 10.49
N GLU A 8 13.14 12.54 9.94
CA GLU A 8 13.78 13.21 8.82
C GLU A 8 14.06 14.66 9.15
N GLU A 9 15.22 15.15 8.72
CA GLU A 9 15.60 16.55 8.83
C GLU A 9 15.62 17.18 7.44
N ILE A 10 14.75 18.18 7.25
CA ILE A 10 14.52 18.81 5.97
C ILE A 10 15.10 20.22 6.02
N THR A 11 16.12 20.46 5.21
CA THR A 11 16.83 21.74 5.18
C THR A 11 16.60 22.47 3.86
N LYS A 12 16.20 23.74 3.91
CA LYS A 12 16.18 24.63 2.74
C LYS A 12 17.30 25.66 2.86
N LYS A 13 18.18 25.70 1.85
CA LYS A 13 19.16 26.77 1.66
C LYS A 13 18.60 27.75 0.63
N VAL A 14 18.48 29.02 1.00
CA VAL A 14 18.17 30.10 0.07
C VAL A 14 19.46 30.87 -0.25
N TRP A 15 19.54 31.44 -1.45
CA TRP A 15 20.76 31.91 -2.14
C TRP A 15 21.68 32.86 -1.33
N PHE A 16 21.22 33.44 -0.20
CA PHE A 16 21.98 34.37 0.65
C PHE A 16 21.91 34.10 2.17
N ILE A 17 22.15 32.86 2.64
CA ILE A 17 22.38 32.54 4.08
C ILE A 17 21.12 32.55 4.99
N LYS A 18 19.97 32.08 4.52
CA LYS A 18 18.89 31.62 5.41
C LYS A 18 18.71 30.11 5.27
N ILE A 19 19.15 29.39 6.29
CA ILE A 19 18.98 27.95 6.44
C ILE A 19 17.79 27.75 7.37
N THR A 20 16.71 27.16 6.84
CA THR A 20 15.59 26.72 7.67
C THR A 20 15.65 25.19 7.73
N THR A 21 15.87 24.67 8.93
CA THR A 21 15.82 23.23 9.22
C THR A 21 14.50 22.91 9.88
N VAL A 22 13.82 21.90 9.35
CA VAL A 22 12.56 21.38 9.85
C VAL A 22 12.79 19.91 10.18
N LYS A 23 12.65 19.54 11.44
CA LYS A 23 12.72 18.15 11.88
C LYS A 23 11.32 17.56 11.96
N VAL A 24 11.12 16.41 11.35
CA VAL A 24 9.82 15.73 11.25
C VAL A 24 9.97 14.34 11.84
N THR A 25 9.19 14.06 12.88
CA THR A 25 9.13 12.74 13.51
C THR A 25 7.70 12.23 13.51
N THR A 26 7.46 11.00 13.08
CA THR A 26 6.15 10.34 13.23
C THR A 26 6.23 9.20 14.22
N GLN A 27 5.10 8.80 14.78
CA GLN A 27 5.00 7.69 15.74
C GLN A 27 3.73 6.89 15.50
N GLY A 28 3.84 5.56 15.64
CA GLY A 28 2.69 4.65 15.61
C GLY A 28 2.08 4.46 14.23
N GLY A 29 2.89 4.61 13.18
CA GLY A 29 2.46 4.41 11.80
C GLY A 29 1.77 3.06 11.57
N HIS A 30 0.63 3.04 10.91
CA HIS A 30 -0.05 1.80 10.55
C HIS A 30 -0.94 1.93 9.31
N ILE A 31 -1.07 0.83 8.57
CA ILE A 31 -2.06 0.66 7.50
C ILE A 31 -3.38 0.18 8.09
N THR A 32 -4.45 0.81 7.64
CA THR A 32 -5.85 0.52 8.00
C THR A 32 -6.59 -0.20 6.88
N ASP A 33 -7.73 -0.79 7.22
CA ASP A 33 -8.74 -1.34 6.31
C ASP A 33 -8.25 -2.35 5.25
N LEU A 34 -7.29 -3.20 5.63
CA LEU A 34 -6.86 -4.35 4.83
C LEU A 34 -7.98 -5.38 4.57
N ARG A 35 -9.12 -5.26 5.27
CA ARG A 35 -10.31 -6.09 5.04
C ARG A 35 -11.15 -5.63 3.86
N SER A 36 -10.92 -4.41 3.36
CA SER A 36 -11.63 -3.85 2.20
C SER A 36 -11.10 -4.35 0.86
N LEU A 37 -10.21 -5.35 0.85
CA LEU A 37 -9.73 -5.95 -0.39
C LEU A 37 -10.90 -6.63 -1.11
N ARG A 38 -11.24 -6.12 -2.29
CA ARG A 38 -12.29 -6.68 -3.14
C ARG A 38 -11.85 -6.74 -4.59
N ARG A 39 -12.60 -7.49 -5.40
CA ARG A 39 -12.44 -7.48 -6.85
C ARG A 39 -12.90 -6.12 -7.39
N GLN A 40 -12.08 -5.50 -8.23
CA GLN A 40 -12.34 -4.21 -8.87
C GLN A 40 -12.50 -4.29 -10.40
N GLY A 41 -12.29 -5.46 -10.99
CA GLY A 41 -12.43 -5.67 -12.43
C GLY A 41 -12.98 -7.04 -12.79
N ASN A 42 -13.18 -7.29 -14.08
CA ASN A 42 -13.60 -8.59 -14.55
C ASN A 42 -12.53 -9.64 -14.28
N THR A 43 -12.98 -10.82 -13.86
CA THR A 43 -12.11 -12.00 -13.78
C THR A 43 -12.03 -12.61 -15.17
N THR A 44 -10.81 -12.86 -15.64
CA THR A 44 -10.60 -13.61 -16.87
C THR A 44 -10.27 -15.05 -16.53
N LEU A 45 -10.89 -15.97 -17.27
CA LEU A 45 -10.61 -17.39 -17.22
C LEU A 45 -10.20 -17.83 -18.63
N THR A 46 -8.98 -18.33 -18.78
CA THR A 46 -8.51 -18.89 -20.05
C THR A 46 -8.12 -20.35 -19.87
N LYS A 47 -8.33 -21.16 -20.91
CA LYS A 47 -7.96 -22.58 -20.91
C LYS A 47 -6.87 -22.82 -21.94
N HIS A 48 -5.78 -23.46 -21.50
CA HIS A 48 -4.67 -23.87 -22.34
C HIS A 48 -4.36 -25.35 -22.05
N GLY A 49 -4.92 -26.25 -22.86
CA GLY A 49 -4.88 -27.68 -22.60
C GLY A 49 -5.53 -28.04 -21.27
N ASP A 50 -4.76 -28.66 -20.37
CA ASP A 50 -5.17 -29.07 -19.02
C ASP A 50 -5.02 -27.97 -17.95
N ILE A 51 -4.63 -26.75 -18.36
CA ILE A 51 -4.42 -25.63 -17.44
C ILE A 51 -5.52 -24.58 -17.65
N TYR A 52 -6.24 -24.29 -16.57
CA TYR A 52 -7.12 -23.14 -16.48
C TYR A 52 -6.35 -22.01 -15.79
N ARG A 53 -6.21 -20.86 -16.44
CA ARG A 53 -5.60 -19.68 -15.85
C ARG A 53 -6.69 -18.70 -15.44
N PHE A 54 -6.63 -18.27 -14.19
CA PHE A 54 -7.53 -17.30 -13.60
C PHE A 54 -6.76 -16.02 -13.31
N GLN A 55 -7.23 -14.89 -13.83
CA GLN A 55 -6.69 -13.58 -13.50
C GLN A 55 -7.80 -12.66 -13.02
N SER A 56 -7.52 -11.91 -11.96
CA SER A 56 -8.47 -10.97 -11.38
C SER A 56 -7.77 -9.72 -10.90
N ILE A 57 -8.42 -8.57 -11.10
CA ILE A 57 -7.97 -7.29 -10.55
C ILE A 57 -8.61 -7.11 -9.18
N LEU A 58 -7.77 -7.02 -8.17
CA LEU A 58 -8.14 -6.73 -6.79
C LEU A 58 -7.73 -5.30 -6.44
N GLY A 59 -8.44 -4.69 -5.50
CA GLY A 59 -8.05 -3.43 -4.89
C GLY A 59 -8.78 -3.21 -3.58
N PHE A 60 -8.21 -2.36 -2.75
CA PHE A 60 -8.77 -1.92 -1.49
C PHE A 60 -9.67 -0.71 -1.71
N GLU A 61 -10.80 -0.67 -1.03
CA GLU A 61 -11.68 0.51 -1.04
C GLU A 61 -11.11 1.66 -0.23
N ASN A 62 -10.55 1.33 0.94
CA ASN A 62 -10.20 2.31 1.96
C ASN A 62 -8.74 2.15 2.40
N LEU A 63 -7.81 2.05 1.46
CA LEU A 63 -6.41 1.88 1.83
C LEU A 63 -5.84 3.19 2.35
N ALA A 64 -5.58 3.25 3.66
CA ALA A 64 -4.97 4.41 4.28
C ALA A 64 -3.82 4.06 5.21
N VAL A 65 -2.79 4.90 5.18
CA VAL A 65 -1.69 4.92 6.15
C VAL A 65 -1.94 6.06 7.12
N ILE A 66 -1.95 5.73 8.40
CA ILE A 66 -2.17 6.68 9.48
C ILE A 66 -0.92 6.73 10.33
N TYR A 67 -0.41 7.94 10.55
CA TYR A 67 0.49 8.25 11.65
C TYR A 67 -0.30 9.06 12.67
N PRO A 68 -0.77 8.44 13.77
CA PRO A 68 -1.62 9.11 14.76
C PRO A 68 -0.92 10.28 15.44
N HIS A 69 0.41 10.23 15.51
CA HIS A 69 1.23 11.28 16.07
C HIS A 69 2.35 11.65 15.09
N TYR A 70 2.45 12.93 14.77
CA TYR A 70 3.65 13.52 14.22
C TYR A 70 4.08 14.70 15.10
N THR A 71 5.36 15.02 15.05
CA THR A 71 5.92 16.25 15.60
C THR A 71 6.79 16.90 14.54
N VAL A 72 6.55 18.18 14.29
CA VAL A 72 7.42 19.03 13.49
C VAL A 72 8.06 20.08 14.39
N LYS A 73 9.38 20.17 14.32
CA LYS A 73 10.17 21.18 15.02
C LYS A 73 10.88 22.07 14.00
N ALA A 74 10.64 23.36 14.06
CA ALA A 74 11.31 24.37 13.24
C ALA A 74 11.61 25.59 14.11
N LEU A 75 12.89 25.88 14.34
CA LEU A 75 13.33 26.95 15.25
C LEU A 75 12.62 26.83 16.62
N TYR A 76 11.86 27.86 17.04
CA TYR A 76 11.10 27.90 18.29
C TYR A 76 9.68 27.31 18.19
N ILE A 77 9.26 26.86 17.01
CA ILE A 77 7.92 26.35 16.76
C ILE A 77 7.95 24.83 16.83
N THR A 78 7.13 24.27 17.72
CA THR A 78 6.80 22.85 17.73
C THR A 78 5.32 22.69 17.40
N LYS A 79 5.03 21.86 16.40
CA LYS A 79 3.67 21.50 16.00
C LYS A 79 3.51 19.99 16.08
N SER A 80 2.33 19.53 16.46
CA SER A 80 1.97 18.13 16.49
C SER A 80 0.56 17.92 15.97
N GLY A 81 0.29 16.70 15.55
CA GLY A 81 -1.00 16.30 15.02
C GLY A 81 -0.94 14.88 14.48
N ALA A 82 -1.78 14.58 13.51
CA ALA A 82 -1.86 13.29 12.83
C ALA A 82 -1.67 13.46 11.33
N ILE A 83 -1.12 12.45 10.68
CA ILE A 83 -0.99 12.35 9.23
C ILE A 83 -1.87 11.18 8.77
N LYS A 84 -2.68 11.41 7.75
CA LYS A 84 -3.45 10.38 7.06
C LYS A 84 -3.15 10.47 5.57
N ALA A 85 -2.58 9.42 5.01
CA ALA A 85 -2.39 9.26 3.57
C ALA A 85 -3.38 8.22 3.06
N VAL A 86 -4.39 8.65 2.31
CA VAL A 86 -5.39 7.79 1.66
C VAL A 86 -4.93 7.48 0.24
N VAL A 87 -5.21 6.27 -0.21
CA VAL A 87 -4.82 5.83 -1.54
C VAL A 87 -6.06 5.35 -2.25
N GLU A 88 -6.53 6.18 -3.16
CA GLU A 88 -7.79 5.96 -3.83
C GLU A 88 -7.66 4.93 -4.95
N ASP A 89 -6.66 5.07 -5.81
CA ASP A 89 -6.45 4.16 -6.93
C ASP A 89 -5.34 3.17 -6.59
N ASN A 90 -5.73 1.95 -6.23
CA ASN A 90 -4.82 0.87 -5.92
C ASN A 90 -5.30 -0.45 -6.53
N GLN A 91 -4.42 -1.11 -7.29
CA GLN A 91 -4.75 -2.32 -8.03
C GLN A 91 -3.65 -3.37 -7.91
N PHE A 92 -4.10 -4.61 -7.76
CA PHE A 92 -3.29 -5.81 -7.71
C PHE A 92 -3.84 -6.82 -8.72
N LEU A 93 -2.97 -7.38 -9.54
CA LEU A 93 -3.25 -8.52 -10.38
C LEU A 93 -3.03 -9.80 -9.59
N LEU A 94 -4.13 -10.50 -9.29
CA LEU A 94 -4.09 -11.87 -8.83
C LEU A 94 -4.04 -12.80 -10.05
N ASP A 95 -3.07 -13.72 -10.07
CA ASP A 95 -2.91 -14.74 -11.11
C ASP A 95 -2.69 -16.11 -10.45
N PHE A 96 -3.55 -17.07 -10.78
CA PHE A 96 -3.40 -18.45 -10.36
C PHE A 96 -3.85 -19.41 -11.45
N HIS A 97 -3.24 -20.58 -11.48
CA HIS A 97 -3.54 -21.65 -12.41
C HIS A 97 -4.22 -22.80 -11.69
N LEU A 98 -5.16 -23.46 -12.36
CA LEU A 98 -5.69 -24.75 -11.97
C LEU A 98 -5.25 -25.76 -13.03
N LYS A 99 -4.35 -26.66 -12.66
CA LYS A 99 -3.96 -27.79 -13.50
C LYS A 99 -4.93 -28.93 -13.20
N LYS A 100 -5.72 -29.34 -14.18
CA LYS A 100 -6.71 -30.41 -14.04
C LYS A 100 -6.60 -31.39 -15.20
N ASN A 101 -6.28 -32.64 -14.87
CA ASN A 101 -6.34 -33.78 -15.77
C ASN A 101 -7.08 -34.96 -15.10
N LYS A 102 -7.12 -36.13 -15.74
CA LYS A 102 -7.85 -37.31 -15.22
C LYS A 102 -7.32 -37.84 -13.88
N LYS A 103 -6.08 -37.51 -13.48
CA LYS A 103 -5.40 -38.05 -12.29
C LYS A 103 -5.06 -37.00 -11.25
N GLU A 104 -4.97 -35.73 -11.64
CA GLU A 104 -4.45 -34.63 -10.83
C GLU A 104 -5.36 -33.41 -11.00
N CYS A 105 -5.72 -32.80 -9.87
CA CYS A 105 -6.30 -31.47 -9.83
C CYS A 105 -5.54 -30.67 -8.78
N LYS A 106 -4.85 -29.61 -9.21
CA LYS A 106 -3.95 -28.84 -8.37
C LYS A 106 -4.08 -27.36 -8.65
N LEU A 107 -4.21 -26.58 -7.58
CA LEU A 107 -4.29 -25.13 -7.66
C LEU A 107 -2.92 -24.53 -7.37
N LEU A 108 -2.42 -23.77 -8.33
CA LEU A 108 -1.09 -23.21 -8.36
C LEU A 108 -1.23 -21.70 -8.25
N PHE A 109 -0.84 -21.13 -7.10
CA PHE A 109 -0.70 -19.70 -6.98
C PHE A 109 0.52 -19.24 -7.78
N ASN A 110 0.33 -18.39 -8.79
CA ASN A 110 1.43 -17.89 -9.60
C ASN A 110 1.99 -16.61 -9.00
N SER A 111 1.14 -15.59 -8.86
CA SER A 111 1.57 -14.30 -8.33
C SER A 111 0.40 -13.43 -7.90
N LEU A 112 0.68 -12.55 -6.95
CA LEU A 112 -0.07 -11.32 -6.74
C LEU A 112 0.88 -10.17 -7.03
N LYS A 113 0.63 -9.45 -8.12
CA LYS A 113 1.48 -8.34 -8.54
C LYS A 113 0.73 -7.04 -8.39
N PHE A 114 1.38 -6.06 -7.80
CA PHE A 114 0.89 -4.70 -7.81
C PHE A 114 0.96 -4.10 -9.21
N LEU A 115 -0.13 -3.47 -9.63
CA LEU A 115 -0.24 -2.81 -10.92
C LEU A 115 -0.09 -1.31 -10.79
N ASN A 116 -0.86 -0.67 -9.90
CA ASN A 116 -0.89 0.77 -9.78
C ASN A 116 -1.09 1.25 -8.34
N PHE A 117 -0.68 2.50 -8.14
CA PHE A 117 -0.95 3.30 -6.95
C PHE A 117 -0.93 4.76 -7.38
N LYS A 118 -2.10 5.30 -7.61
CA LYS A 118 -2.27 6.68 -8.04
C LYS A 118 -3.19 7.38 -7.06
N HIS A 119 -3.16 8.71 -7.09
CA HIS A 119 -4.02 9.54 -6.26
C HIS A 119 -3.83 9.21 -4.76
N ILE A 120 -2.67 9.60 -4.23
CA ILE A 120 -2.38 9.52 -2.80
C ILE A 120 -2.67 10.89 -2.20
N ASP A 121 -3.75 10.96 -1.44
CA ASP A 121 -4.16 12.18 -0.75
C ASP A 121 -3.65 12.18 0.67
N VAL A 122 -2.80 13.17 0.97
CA VAL A 122 -2.18 13.33 2.28
C VAL A 122 -2.84 14.48 3.02
N THR A 123 -3.50 14.15 4.13
CA THR A 123 -4.10 15.09 5.08
C THR A 123 -3.25 15.13 6.34
N ILE A 124 -2.97 16.33 6.86
CA ILE A 124 -2.30 16.51 8.15
C ILE A 124 -3.14 17.46 9.02
N SER A 125 -3.38 17.07 10.27
CA SER A 125 -4.01 17.92 11.28
C SER A 125 -2.98 18.78 12.02
N GLY A 126 -3.38 19.85 12.71
CA GLY A 126 -2.44 20.66 13.53
C GLY A 126 -2.30 22.14 13.15
N GLY A 127 -3.16 22.65 12.27
CA GLY A 127 -3.34 24.09 12.02
C GLY A 127 -2.56 24.65 10.83
N TRP A 128 -2.56 25.99 10.71
CA TRP A 128 -2.06 26.72 9.54
C TRP A 128 -0.54 26.62 9.38
N TRP A 129 -0.07 26.07 8.26
CA TRP A 129 1.35 25.90 7.90
C TRP A 129 1.92 27.12 7.12
N SER A 130 1.37 28.31 7.34
CA SER A 130 1.71 29.50 6.55
C SER A 130 3.23 29.75 6.54
N GLY A 131 3.85 29.68 5.36
CA GLY A 131 5.30 29.90 5.17
C GLY A 131 6.17 28.64 5.21
N LEU A 132 5.61 27.47 5.50
CA LEU A 132 6.30 26.17 5.47
C LEU A 132 5.81 25.25 4.32
N ASP A 133 5.17 25.80 3.30
CA ASP A 133 4.64 25.04 2.14
C ASP A 133 5.72 24.19 1.44
N TRP A 134 6.97 24.68 1.45
CA TRP A 134 8.11 23.94 0.90
C TRP A 134 8.46 22.69 1.73
N ALA A 135 8.30 22.75 3.05
CA ALA A 135 8.54 21.63 3.96
C ALA A 135 7.36 20.65 3.87
N TRP A 136 6.14 21.16 3.76
CA TRP A 136 4.93 20.39 3.47
C TRP A 136 5.12 19.50 2.24
N SER A 137 5.46 20.09 1.09
CA SER A 137 5.66 19.37 -0.17
C SER A 137 6.68 18.24 -0.02
N ARG A 138 7.76 18.47 0.74
CA ARG A 138 8.78 17.44 1.01
C ARG A 138 8.30 16.34 1.95
N ILE A 139 7.54 16.65 3.01
CA ILE A 139 6.94 15.66 3.90
C ILE A 139 5.98 14.75 3.13
N VAL A 140 5.10 15.34 2.32
CA VAL A 140 4.18 14.61 1.44
C VAL A 140 4.97 13.70 0.49
N THR A 141 6.02 14.23 -0.14
CA THR A 141 6.89 13.44 -1.03
C THR A 141 7.56 12.28 -0.29
N LEU A 142 8.05 12.49 0.94
CA LEU A 142 8.66 11.44 1.77
C LEU A 142 7.65 10.33 2.09
N ILE A 143 6.42 10.68 2.47
CA ILE A 143 5.35 9.72 2.74
C ILE A 143 5.00 8.93 1.48
N ILE A 144 4.82 9.62 0.34
CA ILE A 144 4.54 8.98 -0.96
C ILE A 144 5.66 8.02 -1.36
N ASN A 145 6.92 8.45 -1.23
CA ASN A 145 8.08 7.62 -1.57
C ASN A 145 8.20 6.41 -0.64
N LYS A 146 7.98 6.60 0.66
CA LYS A 146 7.97 5.50 1.63
C LYS A 146 6.85 4.50 1.33
N PHE A 147 5.70 5.00 0.87
CA PHE A 147 4.64 4.14 0.41
C PHE A 147 5.09 3.29 -0.79
N ARG A 148 5.57 3.96 -1.84
CA ARG A 148 5.98 3.33 -3.10
C ARG A 148 7.10 2.31 -2.93
N ASN A 149 8.08 2.59 -2.07
CA ASN A 149 9.28 1.78 -1.95
C ASN A 149 9.16 0.69 -0.87
N ASN A 150 8.48 0.96 0.26
CA ASN A 150 8.49 0.03 1.39
C ASN A 150 7.12 -0.60 1.62
N ILE A 151 6.08 0.22 1.71
CA ILE A 151 4.74 -0.26 2.09
C ILE A 151 4.18 -1.18 1.01
N LYS A 152 4.34 -0.82 -0.26
CA LYS A 152 3.96 -1.66 -1.40
C LYS A 152 4.51 -3.08 -1.25
N ILE A 153 5.83 -3.22 -1.06
CA ILE A 153 6.51 -4.52 -1.00
C ILE A 153 5.99 -5.34 0.18
N GLN A 154 5.83 -4.71 1.34
CA GLN A 154 5.31 -5.39 2.53
C GLN A 154 3.86 -5.86 2.32
N LEU A 155 3.02 -5.04 1.68
CA LEU A 155 1.63 -5.36 1.39
C LEU A 155 1.51 -6.50 0.38
N GLU A 156 2.25 -6.44 -0.73
CA GLU A 156 2.32 -7.52 -1.71
C GLU A 156 2.76 -8.84 -1.08
N LYS A 157 3.80 -8.82 -0.25
CA LYS A 157 4.29 -10.01 0.44
C LYS A 157 3.23 -10.58 1.38
N LYS A 158 2.63 -9.73 2.22
CA LYS A 158 1.61 -10.16 3.19
C LYS A 158 0.40 -10.77 2.48
N LEU A 159 -0.11 -10.10 1.45
CA LEU A 159 -1.26 -10.58 0.67
C LEU A 159 -0.94 -11.85 -0.10
N SER A 160 0.23 -11.95 -0.74
CA SER A 160 0.66 -13.16 -1.44
C SER A 160 0.69 -14.37 -0.51
N THR A 161 1.25 -14.21 0.70
CA THR A 161 1.27 -15.30 1.68
C THR A 161 -0.14 -15.68 2.14
N THR A 162 -1.00 -14.70 2.42
CA THR A 162 -2.37 -14.97 2.85
C THR A 162 -3.21 -15.64 1.76
N ILE A 163 -3.15 -15.13 0.52
CA ILE A 163 -3.89 -15.68 -0.62
C ILE A 163 -3.39 -17.07 -0.97
N SER A 164 -2.07 -17.29 -1.02
CA SER A 164 -1.50 -18.61 -1.29
C SER A 164 -1.98 -19.65 -0.27
N LYS A 165 -2.05 -19.30 1.01
CA LYS A 165 -2.58 -20.18 2.05
C LYS A 165 -4.07 -20.48 1.85
N LEU A 166 -4.89 -19.45 1.62
CA LEU A 166 -6.33 -19.62 1.38
C LEU A 166 -6.61 -20.49 0.15
N LEU A 167 -5.81 -20.30 -0.91
CA LEU A 167 -5.90 -21.07 -2.13
C LEU A 167 -5.60 -22.56 -1.89
N ALA A 168 -4.54 -22.86 -1.14
CA ALA A 168 -4.19 -24.24 -0.76
C ALA A 168 -5.30 -24.90 0.08
N ASP A 169 -5.87 -24.18 1.06
CA ASP A 169 -6.97 -24.67 1.89
C ASP A 169 -8.25 -24.93 1.07
N SER A 170 -8.44 -24.18 -0.01
CA SER A 170 -9.62 -24.26 -0.89
C SER A 170 -9.48 -25.19 -2.10
N GLU A 171 -8.31 -25.79 -2.33
CA GLU A 171 -8.00 -26.57 -3.54
C GLU A 171 -9.04 -27.66 -3.81
N LYS A 172 -9.40 -28.43 -2.78
CA LYS A 172 -10.39 -29.51 -2.87
C LYS A 172 -11.76 -29.00 -3.34
N THR A 173 -12.15 -27.80 -2.92
CA THR A 173 -13.44 -27.20 -3.29
C THR A 173 -13.41 -26.74 -4.74
N PHE A 174 -12.35 -26.04 -5.16
CA PHE A 174 -12.19 -25.62 -6.56
C PHE A 174 -12.17 -26.80 -7.53
N CYS A 175 -11.49 -27.87 -7.15
CA CYS A 175 -11.42 -29.09 -7.96
C CYS A 175 -12.79 -29.76 -8.18
N LYS A 176 -13.70 -29.65 -7.20
CA LYS A 176 -15.08 -30.15 -7.30
C LYS A 176 -15.99 -29.25 -8.14
N LEU A 177 -15.85 -27.92 -8.04
CA LEU A 177 -16.73 -26.95 -8.72
C LEU A 177 -16.56 -26.93 -10.24
N ILE A 178 -15.37 -27.28 -10.73
CA ILE A 178 -15.06 -27.31 -12.17
C ILE A 178 -15.21 -28.76 -12.70
N GLY A 179 -15.87 -29.64 -11.93
CA GLY A 179 -16.11 -31.06 -12.22
C GLY A 179 -17.51 -31.34 -12.71
#